data_AF-A0A2A5GXQ7-F1
#
_entry.id   AF-A0A2A5GXQ7-F1
#
_cell.length_a   1.000
_cell.length_b   1.000
_cell.length_c   1.000
_cell.angle_alpha   90.00
_cell.angle_beta   90.00
_cell.angle_gamma   90.00
#
_symmetry.space_group_name_H-M   'P 1'
#
loop_
_entity.id
_entity.type
_entity.pdbx_description
1 polymer ?
#
loop_
_entity_poly.entity_id
_entity_poly.type
_entity_poly.pdbx_seq_one_letter_code
_entity_poly.pdbx_strand_id
1 'polypeptide(L)'
;MIKQISGDEITNLSGTILDAMRGRFAGVSVGTRSVLVRGGSARFDSDVGGAAWDVDGNLYNGDSPPYHINVNNVKSITVMPASWAQARYGMLASGGIVIIRTISGSFDDMKARKDHLYDQPMLRNNIYKGDAVYFENKLDSQPKYLRAIANETTFENAYQQYLLQRNSYGHLAHFYVDVHNHFSQKWKLEKIANTILSNIEELFNNDVNALKVLAYTYEEKGLNLKTQSIYETIYALKPVLVQSQRDLAHCYAKLGNYKKAWLLYGKHIKTVNDSLATNGTDVIVKNELLDLLQYHGADMDIDVSQYIFDTEKGDMTLSVEWNNPNTQFELQFVGPEQHYYNWNNAVDISNAQLLKGNFSNSFTIDDLSKGQWLINIKYLGNYENTPSYLKFTIKDNKTGKETIKTVKLYTRNIFYKFMSISPPDQIVSY
;
A
#
# COMPACT_ATOMS: atom_id res chain seq x y z
N MET A 1 -5.32 -9.82 11.82
CA MET A 1 -5.85 -11.09 11.24
C MET A 1 -7.37 -11.17 11.34
N ILE A 2 -8.02 -12.03 10.54
CA ILE A 2 -9.45 -12.37 10.72
C ILE A 2 -9.61 -13.08 12.06
N LYS A 3 -10.65 -12.73 12.82
CA LYS A 3 -10.94 -13.34 14.13
C LYS A 3 -12.38 -13.82 14.14
N GLN A 4 -12.64 -14.99 14.69
CA GLN A 4 -13.99 -15.56 14.73
C GLN A 4 -14.30 -16.09 16.13
N ILE A 5 -15.54 -15.87 16.57
CA ILE A 5 -16.13 -16.58 17.72
C ILE A 5 -17.35 -17.35 17.24
N SER A 6 -17.57 -18.50 17.86
CA SER A 6 -18.75 -19.33 17.59
C SER A 6 -19.93 -18.88 18.45
N GLY A 7 -21.15 -19.11 17.97
CA GLY A 7 -22.39 -18.67 18.63
C GLY A 7 -22.59 -19.26 20.03
N ASP A 8 -22.14 -20.49 20.25
CA ASP A 8 -22.14 -21.20 21.53
C ASP A 8 -21.17 -20.61 22.57
N GLU A 9 -20.19 -19.81 22.12
CA GLU A 9 -19.27 -19.11 23.01
C GLU A 9 -19.83 -17.76 23.47
N ILE A 10 -20.95 -17.29 22.89
CA ILE A 10 -21.58 -16.01 23.22
C ILE A 10 -22.45 -16.18 24.47
N THR A 11 -22.29 -15.28 25.42
CA THR A 11 -23.06 -15.30 26.67
C THR A 11 -24.54 -14.96 26.45
N ASN A 12 -25.44 -15.75 27.03
CA ASN A 12 -26.90 -15.53 26.98
C ASN A 12 -27.37 -14.20 27.64
N LEU A 13 -26.49 -13.49 28.34
CA LEU A 13 -26.74 -12.18 28.94
C LEU A 13 -26.50 -11.00 27.99
N SER A 14 -25.97 -11.26 26.78
CA SER A 14 -25.73 -10.23 25.78
C SER A 14 -27.05 -9.82 25.11
N GLY A 15 -27.51 -8.60 25.36
CA GLY A 15 -28.76 -8.07 24.79
C GLY A 15 -28.65 -7.69 23.31
N THR A 16 -27.45 -7.36 22.84
CA THR A 16 -27.17 -6.98 21.45
C THR A 16 -25.90 -7.65 20.91
N ILE A 17 -25.72 -7.63 19.59
CA ILE A 17 -24.47 -8.07 18.94
C ILE A 17 -23.26 -7.29 19.46
N LEU A 18 -23.40 -5.99 19.73
CA LEU A 18 -22.30 -5.19 20.28
C LEU A 18 -21.89 -5.72 21.66
N ASP A 19 -22.85 -6.05 22.52
CA ASP A 19 -22.58 -6.64 23.84
C ASP A 19 -21.89 -8.01 23.72
N ALA A 20 -22.27 -8.80 22.71
CA ALA A 20 -21.62 -10.10 22.43
C ALA A 20 -20.16 -9.96 21.97
N MET A 21 -19.78 -8.82 21.38
CA MET A 21 -18.42 -8.57 20.88
C MET A 21 -17.49 -7.92 21.92
N ARG A 22 -18.04 -7.21 22.91
CA ARG A 22 -17.27 -6.44 23.89
C ARG A 22 -16.23 -7.31 24.61
N GLY A 23 -14.96 -6.93 24.46
CA GLY A 23 -13.83 -7.62 25.09
C GLY A 23 -13.52 -9.02 24.54
N ARG A 24 -14.18 -9.46 23.46
CA ARG A 24 -13.99 -10.81 22.88
C ARG A 24 -12.95 -10.87 21.77
N PHE A 25 -12.72 -9.74 21.10
CA PHE A 25 -11.77 -9.65 19.99
C PHE A 25 -10.64 -8.68 20.36
N ALA A 26 -9.39 -9.16 20.36
CA ALA A 26 -8.23 -8.29 20.55
C ALA A 26 -8.18 -7.21 19.43
N GLY A 27 -7.80 -5.97 19.75
CA GLY A 27 -7.72 -4.90 18.75
C GLY A 27 -9.07 -4.50 18.12
N VAL A 28 -10.17 -4.77 18.82
CA VAL A 28 -11.52 -4.33 18.46
C VAL A 28 -12.07 -3.52 19.64
N SER A 29 -12.42 -2.27 19.38
CA SER A 29 -13.10 -1.41 20.35
C SER A 29 -14.58 -1.30 19.97
N VAL A 30 -15.47 -1.59 20.90
CA VAL A 30 -16.92 -1.62 20.66
C VAL A 30 -17.55 -0.41 21.33
N GLY A 31 -17.96 0.56 20.52
CA GLY A 31 -18.70 1.74 20.97
C GLY A 31 -20.19 1.49 21.08
N THR A 32 -20.96 2.56 21.34
CA THR A 32 -22.42 2.47 21.48
C THR A 32 -23.13 2.27 20.14
N ARG A 33 -22.57 2.80 19.05
CA ARG A 33 -23.15 2.78 17.69
C ARG A 33 -22.19 2.30 16.60
N SER A 34 -20.98 1.88 16.95
CA SER A 34 -19.94 1.51 15.99
C SER A 34 -18.98 0.49 16.58
N VAL A 35 -18.34 -0.27 15.71
CA VAL A 35 -17.21 -1.15 16.06
C VAL A 35 -15.98 -0.59 15.38
N LEU A 36 -14.91 -0.33 16.13
CA LEU A 36 -13.62 0.08 15.58
C LEU A 36 -12.72 -1.15 15.53
N VAL A 37 -12.19 -1.43 14.36
CA VAL A 37 -11.21 -2.50 14.15
C VAL A 37 -9.86 -1.85 13.88
N ARG A 38 -8.83 -2.31 14.58
CA ARG A 38 -7.46 -1.81 14.43
C ARG A 38 -7.04 -1.74 12.95
N GLY A 39 -6.41 -0.63 12.56
CA GLY A 39 -6.00 -0.35 11.17
C GLY A 39 -7.09 0.24 10.27
N GLY A 40 -8.30 0.48 10.79
CA GLY A 40 -9.38 1.15 10.07
C GLY A 40 -9.21 2.67 10.01
N SER A 41 -9.50 3.28 8.86
CA SER A 41 -9.47 4.75 8.71
C SER A 41 -10.72 5.37 9.34
N ALA A 42 -10.70 5.63 10.65
CA ALA A 42 -11.78 6.36 11.32
C ALA A 42 -11.78 7.85 10.92
N ARG A 43 -12.97 8.41 10.68
CA ARG A 43 -13.23 9.85 10.62
C ARG A 43 -13.72 10.34 11.98
N PHE A 44 -13.29 11.53 12.36
CA PHE A 44 -13.41 12.05 13.72
C PHE A 44 -14.63 12.93 14.01
N ASP A 45 -15.55 13.19 13.05
CA ASP A 45 -16.67 14.09 13.37
C ASP A 45 -17.94 13.95 12.50
N SER A 46 -18.29 12.75 12.07
CA SER A 46 -19.64 12.47 11.57
C SER A 46 -19.91 10.98 11.65
N ASP A 47 -21.18 10.58 11.68
CA ASP A 47 -21.72 9.22 11.81
C ASP A 47 -21.23 8.20 10.74
N VAL A 48 -19.96 8.18 10.32
CA VAL A 48 -19.39 7.28 9.31
C VAL A 48 -17.92 6.98 9.66
N GLY A 49 -17.65 5.92 10.42
CA GLY A 49 -16.27 5.58 10.77
C GLY A 49 -16.00 4.25 11.49
N GLY A 50 -16.97 3.34 11.55
CA GLY A 50 -16.80 2.00 12.11
C GLY A 50 -16.62 0.92 11.04
N ALA A 51 -16.22 -0.27 11.46
CA ALA A 51 -16.30 -1.47 10.64
C ALA A 51 -17.73 -1.67 10.12
N ALA A 52 -17.86 -1.95 8.83
CA ALA A 52 -19.12 -2.27 8.19
C ALA A 52 -19.70 -3.58 8.75
N TRP A 53 -20.92 -3.92 8.36
CA TRP A 53 -21.55 -5.18 8.76
C TRP A 53 -21.96 -6.01 7.54
N ASP A 54 -21.74 -7.32 7.62
CA ASP A 54 -22.28 -8.31 6.68
C ASP A 54 -23.13 -9.30 7.49
N VAL A 55 -24.45 -9.22 7.38
CA VAL A 55 -25.38 -10.14 8.04
C VAL A 55 -26.04 -11.05 7.01
N ASP A 56 -25.63 -12.32 7.02
CA ASP A 56 -26.07 -13.33 6.05
C ASP A 56 -25.99 -12.86 4.58
N GLY A 57 -24.97 -12.06 4.24
CA GLY A 57 -24.74 -11.51 2.90
C GLY A 57 -25.31 -10.10 2.67
N ASN A 58 -26.09 -9.56 3.62
CA ASN A 58 -26.62 -8.20 3.52
C ASN A 58 -25.63 -7.21 4.15
N LEU A 59 -25.27 -6.18 3.39
CA LEU A 59 -24.26 -5.19 3.79
C LEU A 59 -24.89 -3.97 4.45
N TYR A 60 -24.29 -3.53 5.55
CA TYR A 60 -24.67 -2.33 6.29
C TYR A 60 -23.44 -1.45 6.52
N ASN A 61 -23.67 -0.14 6.55
CA ASN A 61 -22.67 0.84 6.92
C ASN A 61 -22.25 0.68 8.40
N GLY A 62 -21.05 1.14 8.74
CA GLY A 62 -20.48 0.97 10.09
C GLY A 62 -21.19 1.76 11.21
N ASP A 63 -22.13 2.64 10.86
CA ASP A 63 -22.98 3.43 11.75
C ASP A 63 -24.36 2.81 12.01
N SER A 64 -24.63 1.69 11.35
CA SER A 64 -25.90 0.97 11.37
C SER A 64 -25.73 -0.45 11.92
N PRO A 65 -25.39 -0.62 13.22
CA PRO A 65 -25.28 -1.95 13.81
C PRO A 65 -26.59 -2.74 13.64
N PRO A 66 -26.51 -4.05 13.39
CA PRO A 66 -27.68 -4.88 13.14
C PRO A 66 -28.39 -5.26 14.45
N TYR A 67 -28.95 -4.28 15.15
CA TYR A 67 -29.66 -4.46 16.42
C TYR A 67 -30.89 -5.38 16.30
N HIS A 68 -31.37 -5.61 15.09
CA HIS A 68 -32.48 -6.53 14.81
C HIS A 68 -32.08 -8.01 14.93
N ILE A 69 -30.79 -8.33 15.01
CA ILE A 69 -30.32 -9.71 15.12
C ILE A 69 -30.32 -10.16 16.58
N ASN A 70 -31.12 -11.19 16.85
CA ASN A 70 -31.12 -11.87 18.13
C ASN A 70 -29.81 -12.62 18.34
N VAL A 71 -29.10 -12.33 19.43
CA VAL A 71 -27.81 -12.93 19.78
C VAL A 71 -27.89 -14.45 19.91
N ASN A 72 -29.00 -14.99 20.41
CA ASN A 72 -29.21 -16.45 20.53
C ASN A 72 -29.38 -17.14 19.17
N ASN A 73 -29.63 -16.37 18.11
CA ASN A 73 -29.73 -16.87 16.73
C ASN A 73 -28.41 -16.66 15.96
N VAL A 74 -27.32 -16.26 16.61
CA VAL A 74 -26.02 -16.10 15.97
C VAL A 74 -25.31 -17.46 15.91
N LYS A 75 -24.88 -17.87 14.71
CA LYS A 75 -24.02 -19.03 14.49
C LYS A 75 -22.55 -18.67 14.66
N SER A 76 -22.14 -17.51 14.17
CA SER A 76 -20.77 -17.01 14.35
C SER A 76 -20.66 -15.50 14.11
N ILE A 77 -19.70 -14.88 14.77
CA ILE A 77 -19.28 -13.50 14.52
C ILE A 77 -17.82 -13.53 14.07
N THR A 78 -17.53 -12.96 12.91
CA THR A 78 -16.18 -12.86 12.35
C THR A 78 -15.81 -11.41 12.14
N VAL A 79 -14.67 -10.96 12.67
CA VAL A 79 -14.12 -9.62 12.45
C VAL A 79 -12.97 -9.71 11.46
N MET A 80 -13.05 -8.90 10.41
CA MET A 80 -12.03 -8.80 9.38
C MET A 80 -11.40 -7.40 9.42
N PRO A 81 -10.06 -7.30 9.49
CA PRO A 81 -9.34 -6.03 9.56
C PRO A 81 -9.50 -5.24 8.26
N ALA A 82 -9.32 -3.92 8.34
CA ALA A 82 -9.56 -2.99 7.23
C ALA A 82 -8.85 -3.35 5.93
N SER A 83 -7.58 -3.77 6.00
CA SER A 83 -6.80 -4.17 4.82
C SER A 83 -7.41 -5.38 4.09
N TRP A 84 -8.02 -6.32 4.83
CA TRP A 84 -8.69 -7.49 4.27
C TRP A 84 -10.12 -7.16 3.83
N ALA A 85 -10.80 -6.33 4.60
CA ALA A 85 -12.20 -5.99 4.41
C ALA A 85 -12.42 -5.05 3.21
N GLN A 86 -11.60 -4.01 3.08
CA GLN A 86 -11.67 -3.05 1.98
C GLN A 86 -11.45 -3.71 0.61
N ALA A 87 -10.61 -4.73 0.56
CA ALA A 87 -10.39 -5.48 -0.67
C ALA A 87 -11.60 -6.31 -1.10
N ARG A 88 -12.31 -6.91 -0.14
CA ARG A 88 -13.45 -7.80 -0.43
C ARG A 88 -14.76 -7.03 -0.60
N TYR A 89 -14.97 -5.98 0.20
CA TYR A 89 -16.24 -5.24 0.30
C TYR A 89 -16.12 -3.80 -0.19
N GLY A 90 -14.96 -3.41 -0.74
CA GLY A 90 -14.71 -2.08 -1.26
C GLY A 90 -14.65 -1.01 -0.17
N MET A 91 -14.86 0.24 -0.57
CA MET A 91 -14.76 1.41 0.29
C MET A 91 -15.67 1.36 1.53
N LEU A 92 -16.78 0.62 1.45
CA LEU A 92 -17.70 0.41 2.57
C LEU A 92 -16.99 -0.14 3.83
N ALA A 93 -15.96 -0.96 3.62
CA ALA A 93 -15.25 -1.66 4.68
C ALA A 93 -13.83 -1.13 4.93
N SER A 94 -13.56 0.14 4.61
CA SER A 94 -12.25 0.80 4.87
C SER A 94 -11.91 0.90 6.37
N GLY A 95 -12.89 0.70 7.25
CA GLY A 95 -12.74 0.58 8.69
C GLY A 95 -12.66 -0.86 9.23
N GLY A 96 -12.66 -1.87 8.35
CA GLY A 96 -12.91 -3.27 8.71
C GLY A 96 -14.35 -3.70 8.40
N ILE A 97 -14.66 -4.98 8.61
CA ILE A 97 -16.03 -5.49 8.53
C ILE A 97 -16.29 -6.55 9.60
N VAL A 98 -17.49 -6.55 10.16
CA VAL A 98 -18.02 -7.56 11.06
C VAL A 98 -19.03 -8.41 10.31
N ILE A 99 -18.73 -9.70 10.17
CA ILE A 99 -19.53 -10.68 9.44
C ILE A 99 -20.30 -11.52 10.47
N ILE A 100 -21.63 -11.47 10.42
CA ILE A 100 -22.53 -12.23 11.26
C ILE A 100 -23.22 -13.29 10.40
N ARG A 101 -23.24 -14.52 10.89
CA ARG A 101 -24.03 -15.60 10.31
C ARG A 101 -25.05 -16.08 11.32
N THR A 102 -26.31 -16.20 10.92
CA THR A 102 -27.38 -16.67 11.82
C THR A 102 -27.63 -18.18 11.70
N ILE A 103 -28.21 -18.79 12.74
CA ILE A 103 -28.58 -20.21 12.75
C ILE A 103 -29.71 -20.44 11.74
N SER A 104 -30.75 -19.59 11.76
CA SER A 104 -31.89 -19.66 10.84
C SER A 104 -31.54 -19.38 9.37
N GLY A 105 -30.57 -18.50 9.10
CA GLY A 105 -30.08 -18.25 7.74
C GLY A 105 -29.22 -19.38 7.17
N SER A 106 -28.84 -20.38 8.00
CA SER A 106 -27.90 -21.43 7.60
C SER A 106 -28.55 -22.75 7.13
N PHE A 107 -29.87 -22.94 7.33
CA PHE A 107 -30.54 -24.20 7.00
C PHE A 107 -31.54 -24.15 5.82
N ASP A 108 -32.15 -23.00 5.48
CA ASP A 108 -33.19 -22.95 4.42
C ASP A 108 -32.86 -22.11 3.16
N ASP A 109 -31.82 -21.26 3.17
CA ASP A 109 -31.52 -20.36 2.03
C ASP A 109 -30.43 -20.87 1.06
N MET A 110 -29.77 -22.01 1.34
CA MET A 110 -28.72 -22.57 0.48
C MET A 110 -29.20 -23.05 -0.90
N LYS A 111 -30.52 -23.15 -1.12
CA LYS A 111 -31.10 -23.54 -2.43
C LYS A 111 -31.63 -22.37 -3.27
N ALA A 112 -31.86 -21.19 -2.69
CA ALA A 112 -32.55 -20.09 -3.39
C ALA A 112 -31.68 -18.87 -3.70
N ARG A 113 -30.51 -18.70 -3.07
CA ARG A 113 -29.66 -17.49 -3.25
C ARG A 113 -28.31 -17.78 -3.90
N LYS A 114 -28.32 -18.48 -5.03
CA LYS A 114 -27.09 -18.85 -5.75
C LYS A 114 -26.34 -17.65 -6.38
N ASP A 115 -27.00 -16.49 -6.49
CA ASP A 115 -26.42 -15.34 -7.21
C ASP A 115 -25.73 -14.31 -6.30
N HIS A 116 -25.93 -14.37 -4.97
CA HIS A 116 -25.34 -13.40 -4.02
C HIS A 116 -24.74 -14.03 -2.74
N LEU A 117 -24.59 -15.35 -2.69
CA LEU A 117 -23.75 -15.98 -1.67
C LEU A 117 -22.28 -15.72 -2.02
N TYR A 118 -21.73 -14.62 -1.50
CA TYR A 118 -20.29 -14.40 -1.46
C TYR A 118 -19.65 -15.54 -0.66
N ASP A 119 -19.14 -16.51 -1.41
CA ASP A 119 -18.58 -17.80 -1.02
C ASP A 119 -17.92 -17.83 0.37
N GLN A 120 -18.53 -18.58 1.29
CA GLN A 120 -17.88 -19.09 2.50
C GLN A 120 -16.63 -19.97 2.22
N PRO A 121 -16.49 -20.68 1.08
CA PRO A 121 -15.27 -21.42 0.75
C PRO A 121 -13.98 -20.58 0.71
N MET A 122 -14.05 -19.28 0.37
CA MET A 122 -12.85 -18.43 0.30
C MET A 122 -12.20 -18.18 1.67
N LEU A 123 -12.95 -18.32 2.77
CA LEU A 123 -12.43 -18.19 4.13
C LEU A 123 -11.60 -19.41 4.58
N ARG A 124 -11.72 -20.55 3.88
CA ARG A 124 -10.99 -21.80 4.20
C ARG A 124 -9.99 -22.24 3.12
N ASN A 125 -10.16 -21.79 1.86
CA ASN A 125 -9.35 -22.27 0.73
C ASN A 125 -8.28 -21.28 0.22
N ASN A 126 -8.11 -20.10 0.83
CA ASN A 126 -7.06 -19.14 0.47
C ASN A 126 -5.70 -19.50 1.12
N ILE A 127 -5.32 -20.78 1.11
CA ILE A 127 -4.03 -21.24 1.63
C ILE A 127 -2.99 -21.08 0.53
N TYR A 128 -1.93 -20.35 0.83
CA TYR A 128 -0.83 -20.10 -0.08
C TYR A 128 -0.05 -21.39 -0.33
N LYS A 129 0.18 -21.71 -1.60
CA LYS A 129 0.79 -22.98 -2.02
C LYS A 129 2.29 -22.88 -2.32
N GLY A 130 2.90 -21.71 -2.12
CA GLY A 130 4.32 -21.50 -2.44
C GLY A 130 4.60 -21.44 -3.95
N ASP A 131 3.63 -20.98 -4.74
CA ASP A 131 3.65 -21.00 -6.21
C ASP A 131 4.19 -19.70 -6.85
N ALA A 132 4.54 -18.67 -6.05
CA ALA A 132 5.24 -17.50 -6.56
C ALA A 132 6.72 -17.80 -6.83
N VAL A 133 7.24 -17.31 -7.96
CA VAL A 133 8.63 -17.52 -8.40
C VAL A 133 9.55 -16.39 -7.95
N TYR A 134 10.85 -16.63 -7.88
CA TYR A 134 11.83 -15.56 -7.62
C TYR A 134 12.07 -14.71 -8.87
N PHE A 135 12.46 -13.44 -8.71
CA PHE A 135 12.90 -12.62 -9.83
C PHE A 135 14.11 -13.25 -10.53
N GLU A 136 14.04 -13.43 -11.85
CA GLU A 136 15.16 -13.97 -12.62
C GLU A 136 16.26 -12.93 -12.81
N ASN A 137 17.33 -13.04 -12.01
CA ASN A 137 18.56 -12.25 -12.17
C ASN A 137 19.63 -12.94 -13.04
N LYS A 138 19.25 -13.96 -13.82
CA LYS A 138 20.19 -14.61 -14.75
C LYS A 138 20.57 -13.63 -15.85
N LEU A 139 21.83 -13.66 -16.27
CA LEU A 139 22.30 -12.75 -17.31
C LEU A 139 21.51 -12.91 -18.62
N ASP A 140 21.14 -14.14 -18.98
CA ASP A 140 20.42 -14.43 -20.21
C ASP A 140 18.98 -13.89 -20.26
N SER A 141 18.35 -13.64 -19.11
CA SER A 141 17.04 -12.99 -19.02
C SER A 141 17.12 -11.47 -19.10
N GLN A 142 18.32 -10.88 -19.11
CA GLN A 142 18.51 -9.44 -19.14
C GLN A 142 18.41 -8.85 -20.57
N PRO A 143 18.05 -7.56 -20.69
CA PRO A 143 18.03 -6.86 -21.97
C PRO A 143 19.36 -6.95 -22.73
N LYS A 144 19.30 -6.95 -24.07
CA LYS A 144 20.49 -7.07 -24.95
C LYS A 144 21.60 -6.07 -24.59
N TYR A 145 21.24 -4.81 -24.32
CA TYR A 145 22.22 -3.79 -23.93
C TYR A 145 22.92 -4.13 -22.63
N LEU A 146 22.18 -4.66 -21.65
CA LEU A 146 22.74 -4.95 -20.33
C LEU A 146 23.66 -6.16 -20.40
N ARG A 147 23.31 -7.16 -21.21
CA ARG A 147 24.19 -8.30 -21.49
C ARG A 147 25.50 -7.88 -22.13
N ALA A 148 25.46 -6.97 -23.12
CA ALA A 148 26.66 -6.45 -23.75
C ALA A 148 27.61 -5.78 -22.74
N ILE A 149 27.07 -4.97 -21.83
CA ILE A 149 27.84 -4.32 -20.76
C ILE A 149 28.37 -5.35 -19.74
N ALA A 150 27.52 -6.29 -19.32
CA ALA A 150 27.81 -7.22 -18.25
C ALA A 150 28.84 -8.30 -18.63
N ASN A 151 28.94 -8.64 -19.92
CA ASN A 151 29.92 -9.58 -20.44
C ASN A 151 31.36 -9.06 -20.41
N GLU A 152 31.57 -7.75 -20.22
CA GLU A 152 32.90 -7.17 -20.17
C GLU A 152 33.63 -7.50 -18.86
N THR A 153 34.92 -7.79 -18.96
CA THR A 153 35.76 -8.22 -17.83
C THR A 153 36.48 -7.08 -17.11
N THR A 154 36.52 -5.88 -17.70
CA THR A 154 37.12 -4.68 -17.12
C THR A 154 36.11 -3.55 -17.02
N PHE A 155 36.33 -2.64 -16.08
CA PHE A 155 35.47 -1.46 -15.93
C PHE A 155 35.52 -0.58 -17.17
N GLU A 156 36.71 -0.37 -17.74
CA GLU A 156 36.93 0.48 -18.91
C GLU A 156 36.14 -0.05 -20.11
N ASN A 157 36.22 -1.36 -20.38
CA ASN A 157 35.47 -1.96 -21.49
C ASN A 157 33.96 -1.92 -21.23
N ALA A 158 33.51 -2.22 -20.00
CA ALA A 158 32.10 -2.11 -19.62
C ALA A 158 31.57 -0.69 -19.82
N TYR A 159 32.37 0.33 -19.47
CA TYR A 159 32.01 1.73 -19.66
C TYR A 159 31.96 2.12 -21.13
N GLN A 160 32.91 1.65 -21.95
CA GLN A 160 32.84 1.84 -23.41
C GLN A 160 31.60 1.17 -24.01
N GLN A 161 31.26 -0.06 -23.58
CA GLN A 161 30.02 -0.70 -23.99
C GLN A 161 28.80 0.11 -23.58
N TYR A 162 28.76 0.65 -22.34
CA TYR A 162 27.68 1.54 -21.92
C TYR A 162 27.52 2.73 -22.87
N LEU A 163 28.61 3.42 -23.23
CA LEU A 163 28.56 4.55 -24.16
C LEU A 163 28.06 4.13 -25.55
N LEU A 164 28.47 2.95 -26.05
CA LEU A 164 27.97 2.40 -27.31
C LEU A 164 26.47 2.10 -27.24
N GLN A 165 26.01 1.41 -26.19
CA GLN A 165 24.60 1.07 -26.01
C GLN A 165 23.72 2.32 -25.79
N ARG A 166 24.26 3.37 -25.17
CA ARG A 166 23.55 4.65 -24.97
C ARG A 166 23.09 5.26 -26.29
N ASN A 167 23.83 5.08 -27.39
CA ASN A 167 23.43 5.60 -28.70
C ASN A 167 22.10 5.00 -29.19
N SER A 168 21.79 3.75 -28.82
CA SER A 168 20.56 3.07 -29.23
C SER A 168 19.47 3.09 -28.16
N TYR A 169 19.83 3.02 -26.88
CA TYR A 169 18.88 2.84 -25.77
C TYR A 169 18.78 4.05 -24.82
N GLY A 170 19.57 5.10 -25.03
CA GLY A 170 19.58 6.29 -24.19
C GLY A 170 18.28 7.11 -24.21
N HIS A 171 17.34 6.80 -25.11
CA HIS A 171 15.99 7.37 -25.10
C HIS A 171 15.05 6.69 -24.10
N LEU A 172 15.51 5.68 -23.35
CA LEU A 172 14.73 4.91 -22.39
C LEU A 172 15.22 5.19 -20.96
N ALA A 173 14.39 5.77 -20.08
CA ALA A 173 14.82 6.07 -18.71
C ALA A 173 15.30 4.83 -17.94
N HIS A 174 14.63 3.68 -18.13
CA HIS A 174 15.00 2.42 -17.49
C HIS A 174 16.37 1.86 -17.92
N PHE A 175 16.89 2.26 -19.09
CA PHE A 175 18.26 1.91 -19.49
C PHE A 175 19.27 2.45 -18.49
N TYR A 176 19.13 3.72 -18.08
CA TYR A 176 20.05 4.33 -17.12
C TYR A 176 19.96 3.69 -15.73
N VAL A 177 18.77 3.27 -15.30
CA VAL A 177 18.57 2.54 -14.03
C VAL A 177 19.26 1.18 -14.07
N ASP A 178 19.07 0.43 -15.15
CA ASP A 178 19.66 -0.91 -15.30
C ASP A 178 21.20 -0.84 -15.33
N VAL A 179 21.76 0.10 -16.11
CA VAL A 179 23.21 0.31 -16.16
C VAL A 179 23.73 0.79 -14.81
N HIS A 180 23.05 1.75 -14.19
CA HIS A 180 23.38 2.20 -12.84
C HIS A 180 23.47 1.01 -11.86
N ASN A 181 22.43 0.18 -11.79
CA ASN A 181 22.38 -0.96 -10.88
C ASN A 181 23.53 -1.94 -11.15
N HIS A 182 23.82 -2.24 -12.42
CA HIS A 182 24.93 -3.12 -12.78
C HIS A 182 26.28 -2.57 -12.34
N PHE A 183 26.55 -1.28 -12.60
CA PHE A 183 27.82 -0.66 -12.21
C PHE A 183 27.98 -0.54 -10.70
N SER A 184 26.91 -0.22 -9.97
CA SER A 184 26.88 -0.23 -8.51
C SER A 184 27.18 -1.62 -7.94
N GLN A 185 26.54 -2.68 -8.47
CA GLN A 185 26.68 -4.03 -7.94
C GLN A 185 28.01 -4.70 -8.30
N LYS A 186 28.43 -4.64 -9.57
CA LYS A 186 29.62 -5.35 -10.07
C LYS A 186 30.91 -4.64 -9.68
N TRP A 187 30.97 -3.32 -9.86
CA TRP A 187 32.19 -2.53 -9.72
C TRP A 187 32.26 -1.73 -8.42
N LYS A 188 31.14 -1.58 -7.68
CA LYS A 188 31.05 -0.79 -6.43
C LYS A 188 31.48 0.68 -6.60
N LEU A 189 31.32 1.22 -7.82
CA LEU A 189 31.70 2.60 -8.17
C LEU A 189 30.48 3.53 -8.10
N GLU A 190 29.98 3.78 -6.88
CA GLU A 190 28.75 4.55 -6.66
C GLU A 190 28.77 5.94 -7.30
N LYS A 191 29.91 6.66 -7.29
CA LYS A 191 29.99 7.99 -7.90
C LYS A 191 29.68 7.94 -9.40
N ILE A 192 30.27 6.99 -10.12
CA ILE A 192 30.09 6.82 -11.56
C ILE A 192 28.69 6.31 -11.87
N ALA A 193 28.23 5.29 -11.12
CA ALA A 193 26.87 4.79 -11.27
C ALA A 193 25.84 5.90 -11.07
N ASN A 194 26.01 6.77 -10.06
CA ASN A 194 25.13 7.90 -9.82
C ASN A 194 25.19 8.97 -10.91
N THR A 195 26.33 9.16 -11.58
CA THR A 195 26.43 10.03 -12.77
C THR A 195 25.70 9.43 -13.98
N ILE A 196 25.71 8.10 -14.15
CA ILE A 196 24.92 7.44 -15.19
C ILE A 196 23.42 7.67 -14.91
N LEU A 197 23.00 7.46 -13.67
CA LEU A 197 21.61 7.63 -13.24
C LEU A 197 21.11 9.08 -13.41
N SER A 198 21.94 10.09 -13.13
CA SER A 198 21.55 11.50 -13.28
C SER A 198 21.28 11.95 -14.71
N ASN A 199 21.67 11.16 -15.73
CA ASN A 199 21.26 11.46 -17.11
C ASN A 199 19.73 11.42 -17.28
N ILE A 200 18.99 10.73 -16.40
CA ILE A 200 17.53 10.75 -16.42
C ILE A 200 17.01 12.18 -16.18
N GLU A 201 17.60 12.90 -15.23
CA GLU A 201 17.21 14.28 -14.90
C GLU A 201 17.42 15.22 -16.10
N GLU A 202 18.54 15.08 -16.80
CA GLU A 202 18.87 15.94 -17.96
C GLU A 202 18.02 15.62 -19.19
N LEU A 203 17.90 14.34 -19.54
CA LEU A 203 17.29 13.89 -20.80
C LEU A 203 15.76 13.75 -20.72
N PHE A 204 15.21 13.58 -19.51
CA PHE A 204 13.79 13.34 -19.27
C PHE A 204 13.17 14.40 -18.33
N ASN A 205 13.73 15.61 -18.33
CA ASN A 205 13.33 16.72 -17.45
C ASN A 205 11.84 17.12 -17.50
N ASN A 206 11.10 16.70 -18.53
CA ASN A 206 9.66 16.95 -18.70
C ASN A 206 8.81 15.67 -18.63
N ASP A 207 9.41 14.50 -18.43
CA ASP A 207 8.71 13.22 -18.29
C ASP A 207 8.58 12.86 -16.81
N VAL A 208 7.39 13.11 -16.26
CA VAL A 208 7.06 12.84 -14.85
C VAL A 208 7.22 11.35 -14.49
N ASN A 209 6.92 10.43 -15.41
CA ASN A 209 7.04 9.00 -15.13
C ASN A 209 8.53 8.62 -15.00
N ALA A 210 9.39 9.13 -15.88
CA ALA A 210 10.84 8.93 -15.81
C ALA A 210 11.46 9.59 -14.56
N LEU A 211 11.05 10.82 -14.24
CA LEU A 211 11.51 11.53 -13.03
C LEU A 211 11.10 10.79 -11.76
N LYS A 212 9.90 10.19 -11.71
CA LYS A 212 9.50 9.31 -10.58
C LYS A 212 10.42 8.10 -10.44
N VAL A 213 10.79 7.45 -11.54
CA VAL A 213 11.76 6.32 -11.48
C VAL A 213 13.09 6.78 -10.87
N LEU A 214 13.58 7.96 -11.28
CA LEU A 214 14.79 8.55 -10.71
C LEU A 214 14.63 8.84 -9.21
N ALA A 215 13.52 9.48 -8.81
CA ALA A 215 13.23 9.80 -7.41
C ALA A 215 13.15 8.54 -6.53
N TYR A 216 12.44 7.50 -6.99
CA TYR A 216 12.33 6.22 -6.28
C TYR A 216 13.70 5.56 -6.09
N THR A 217 14.56 5.62 -7.11
CA THR A 217 15.92 5.08 -7.03
C THR A 217 16.79 5.87 -6.05
N TYR A 218 16.68 7.20 -6.02
CA TYR A 218 17.38 8.03 -5.04
C TYR A 218 16.88 7.81 -3.61
N GLU A 219 15.58 7.61 -3.42
CA GLU A 219 14.98 7.30 -2.13
C GLU A 219 15.46 5.96 -1.56
N GLU A 220 15.48 4.90 -2.37
CA GLU A 220 15.99 3.59 -1.94
C GLU A 220 17.47 3.64 -1.51
N LYS A 221 18.24 4.56 -2.09
CA LYS A 221 19.65 4.82 -1.72
C LYS A 221 19.83 5.82 -0.58
N GLY A 222 18.78 6.44 -0.08
CA GLY A 222 18.87 7.49 0.94
C GLY A 222 19.54 8.79 0.46
N LEU A 223 19.51 9.08 -0.85
CA LEU A 223 20.08 10.29 -1.43
C LEU A 223 19.12 11.48 -1.30
N ASN A 224 18.77 11.85 -0.07
CA ASN A 224 17.64 12.74 0.26
C ASN A 224 17.66 14.09 -0.46
N LEU A 225 18.81 14.77 -0.58
CA LEU A 225 18.90 16.07 -1.26
C LEU A 225 18.66 15.94 -2.77
N LYS A 226 19.10 14.85 -3.39
CA LYS A 226 18.83 14.58 -4.81
C LYS A 226 17.36 14.24 -5.00
N THR A 227 16.78 13.42 -4.13
CA THR A 227 15.33 13.16 -4.10
C THR A 227 14.53 14.45 -4.03
N GLN A 228 14.88 15.39 -3.14
CA GLN A 228 14.20 16.68 -3.03
C GLN A 228 14.22 17.44 -4.35
N SER A 229 15.39 17.57 -5.00
CA SER A 229 15.54 18.26 -6.30
C SER A 229 14.59 17.69 -7.36
N ILE A 230 14.49 16.35 -7.44
CA ILE A 230 13.60 15.70 -8.40
C ILE A 230 12.13 15.92 -8.06
N TYR A 231 11.73 15.83 -6.78
CA TYR A 231 10.34 16.09 -6.39
C TYR A 231 9.94 17.56 -6.52
N GLU A 232 10.86 18.51 -6.34
CA GLU A 232 10.64 19.93 -6.66
C GLU A 232 10.40 20.12 -8.16
N THR A 233 11.16 19.43 -9.01
CA THR A 233 10.96 19.43 -10.47
C THR A 233 9.60 18.84 -10.85
N ILE A 234 9.22 17.68 -10.29
CA ILE A 234 7.91 17.06 -10.54
C ILE A 234 6.77 17.99 -10.07
N TYR A 235 6.92 18.64 -8.92
CA TYR A 235 5.95 19.61 -8.41
C TYR A 235 5.81 20.84 -9.30
N ALA A 236 6.91 21.35 -9.86
CA ALA A 236 6.86 22.43 -10.84
C ALA A 236 6.09 22.03 -12.11
N LEU A 237 6.24 20.79 -12.56
CA LEU A 237 5.52 20.26 -13.73
C LEU A 237 4.03 19.97 -13.45
N LYS A 238 3.69 19.48 -12.25
CA LYS A 238 2.34 19.01 -11.87
C LYS A 238 1.89 19.53 -10.49
N PRO A 239 1.79 20.86 -10.27
CA PRO A 239 1.56 21.45 -8.94
C PRO A 239 0.16 21.20 -8.35
N VAL A 240 -0.78 20.72 -9.17
CA VAL A 240 -2.16 20.37 -8.78
C VAL A 240 -2.31 18.87 -8.52
N LEU A 241 -1.34 18.04 -8.94
CA LEU A 241 -1.42 16.61 -8.71
C LEU A 241 -1.15 16.29 -7.23
N VAL A 242 -2.11 15.60 -6.59
CA VAL A 242 -2.04 15.21 -5.17
C VAL A 242 -0.75 14.47 -4.85
N GLN A 243 -0.41 13.44 -5.64
CA GLN A 243 0.81 12.67 -5.45
C GLN A 243 2.05 13.58 -5.47
N SER A 244 2.11 14.55 -6.39
CA SER A 244 3.25 15.45 -6.48
C SER A 244 3.40 16.36 -5.27
N GLN A 245 2.28 16.82 -4.68
CA GLN A 245 2.29 17.59 -3.44
C GLN A 245 2.74 16.73 -2.27
N ARG A 246 2.18 15.51 -2.16
CA ARG A 246 2.51 14.52 -1.14
C ARG A 246 3.98 14.14 -1.16
N ASP A 247 4.53 13.81 -2.32
CA ASP A 247 5.92 13.35 -2.45
C ASP A 247 6.91 14.41 -1.98
N LEU A 248 6.69 15.67 -2.39
CA LEU A 248 7.52 16.79 -1.96
C LEU A 248 7.34 17.11 -0.48
N ALA A 249 6.11 17.04 0.04
CA ALA A 249 5.83 17.24 1.47
C ALA A 249 6.52 16.19 2.35
N HIS A 250 6.44 14.92 1.96
CA HIS A 250 7.10 13.81 2.64
C HIS A 250 8.63 14.00 2.64
N CYS A 251 9.19 14.39 1.50
CA CYS A 251 10.63 14.70 1.39
C CYS A 251 11.03 15.86 2.31
N TYR A 252 10.24 16.95 2.37
CA TYR A 252 10.49 18.06 3.29
C TYR A 252 10.42 17.63 4.75
N ALA A 253 9.44 16.81 5.13
CA ALA A 253 9.33 16.28 6.50
C ALA A 253 10.58 15.47 6.88
N LYS A 254 11.06 14.58 6.00
CA LYS A 254 12.28 13.78 6.23
C LYS A 254 13.55 14.62 6.37
N LEU A 255 13.57 15.81 5.77
CA LEU A 255 14.68 16.75 5.85
C LEU A 255 14.53 17.80 6.97
N GLY A 256 13.52 17.65 7.86
CA GLY A 256 13.28 18.57 8.96
C GLY A 256 12.60 19.89 8.56
N ASN A 257 12.18 20.03 7.30
CA ASN A 257 11.49 21.20 6.79
C ASN A 257 9.98 21.13 7.09
N TYR A 258 9.60 20.94 8.36
CA TYR A 258 8.23 20.63 8.77
C TYR A 258 7.20 21.68 8.35
N LYS A 259 7.53 22.98 8.46
CA LYS A 259 6.64 24.07 8.02
C LYS A 259 6.32 23.99 6.51
N LYS A 260 7.28 23.61 5.66
CA LYS A 260 7.03 23.41 4.22
C LYS A 260 6.18 22.17 3.95
N ALA A 261 6.45 21.07 4.67
CA ALA A 261 5.65 19.86 4.59
C ALA A 261 4.18 20.11 4.97
N TRP A 262 3.95 20.79 6.10
CA TRP A 262 2.63 21.20 6.57
C TRP A 262 1.85 22.01 5.54
N LEU A 263 2.48 23.02 4.93
CA LEU A 263 1.83 23.86 3.92
C LEU A 263 1.41 23.06 2.68
N LEU A 264 2.24 22.12 2.22
CA LEU A 264 1.92 21.27 1.07
C LEU A 264 0.82 20.26 1.38
N TYR A 265 0.88 19.57 2.53
CA TYR A 265 -0.20 18.66 2.96
C TYR A 265 -1.51 19.42 3.17
N GLY A 266 -1.47 20.58 3.82
CA GLY A 266 -2.64 21.42 4.06
C GLY A 266 -3.28 21.95 2.78
N LYS A 267 -2.50 22.22 1.73
CA LYS A 267 -3.01 22.61 0.40
C LYS A 267 -3.90 21.51 -0.19
N HIS A 268 -3.50 20.25 -0.05
CA HIS A 268 -4.30 19.12 -0.51
C HIS A 268 -5.62 19.03 0.25
N ILE A 269 -5.57 19.05 1.59
CA ILE A 269 -6.77 18.95 2.44
C ILE A 269 -7.76 20.08 2.17
N LYS A 270 -7.31 21.33 1.98
CA LYS A 270 -8.19 22.45 1.63
C LYS A 270 -8.89 22.29 0.28
N THR A 271 -8.28 21.54 -0.64
CA THR A 271 -8.83 21.30 -1.99
C THR A 271 -9.87 20.18 -1.97
N VAL A 272 -9.77 19.25 -1.02
CA VAL A 272 -10.72 18.18 -0.78
C VAL A 272 -11.74 18.67 0.26
N ASN A 273 -12.93 19.10 -0.17
CA ASN A 273 -14.05 19.39 0.77
C ASN A 273 -14.19 18.24 1.80
N ASP A 274 -14.59 18.55 3.04
CA ASP A 274 -14.68 17.66 4.24
C ASP A 274 -15.15 16.22 3.99
N SER A 275 -15.88 15.98 2.91
CA SER A 275 -16.46 14.71 2.54
C SER A 275 -15.56 13.64 1.90
N LEU A 276 -14.31 13.85 1.42
CA LEU A 276 -13.65 12.81 0.58
C LEU A 276 -12.13 12.57 0.79
N ALA A 277 -11.71 12.22 2.01
CA ALA A 277 -10.52 11.35 2.19
C ALA A 277 -11.01 9.90 2.44
N THR A 278 -11.07 9.06 1.40
CA THR A 278 -11.60 7.67 1.54
C THR A 278 -10.75 6.59 0.87
N ASN A 279 -9.77 6.93 0.03
CA ASN A 279 -8.91 5.93 -0.60
C ASN A 279 -7.55 6.49 -1.06
N GLY A 280 -6.63 5.57 -1.35
CA GLY A 280 -5.38 5.85 -2.06
C GLY A 280 -4.54 6.96 -1.42
N THR A 281 -4.10 7.90 -2.24
CA THR A 281 -3.17 8.97 -1.85
C THR A 281 -3.75 9.88 -0.77
N ASP A 282 -5.07 10.09 -0.73
CA ASP A 282 -5.70 10.96 0.28
C ASP A 282 -5.55 10.41 1.70
N VAL A 283 -5.68 9.08 1.85
CA VAL A 283 -5.49 8.40 3.14
C VAL A 283 -4.03 8.53 3.59
N ILE A 284 -3.09 8.40 2.66
CA ILE A 284 -1.66 8.55 2.92
C ILE A 284 -1.37 9.99 3.40
N VAL A 285 -1.83 11.01 2.66
CA VAL A 285 -1.62 12.42 3.04
C VAL A 285 -2.20 12.73 4.41
N LYS A 286 -3.43 12.27 4.70
CA LYS A 286 -4.04 12.46 6.01
C LYS A 286 -3.18 11.86 7.12
N ASN A 287 -2.76 10.61 6.97
CA ASN A 287 -1.99 9.92 7.99
C ASN A 287 -0.61 10.56 8.19
N GLU A 288 0.08 10.91 7.11
CA GLU A 288 1.38 11.57 7.17
C GLU A 288 1.29 12.97 7.79
N LEU A 289 0.21 13.71 7.53
CA LEU A 289 -0.03 14.99 8.18
C LEU A 289 -0.28 14.84 9.68
N LEU A 290 -1.12 13.88 10.07
CA LEU A 290 -1.38 13.61 11.48
C LEU A 290 -0.11 13.16 12.21
N ASP A 291 0.72 12.34 11.58
CA ASP A 291 2.04 11.98 12.12
C ASP A 291 2.94 13.22 12.25
N LEU A 292 3.01 14.08 11.23
CA LEU A 292 3.77 15.32 11.27
C LEU A 292 3.32 16.22 12.43
N LEU A 293 2.01 16.38 12.64
CA LEU A 293 1.45 17.14 13.75
C LEU A 293 1.77 16.49 15.09
N GLN A 294 1.57 15.18 15.21
CA GLN A 294 1.77 14.43 16.46
C GLN A 294 3.20 14.56 16.97
N TYR A 295 4.18 14.48 16.08
CA TYR A 295 5.60 14.43 16.45
C TYR A 295 6.32 15.78 16.31
N HIS A 296 5.83 16.68 15.47
CA HIS A 296 6.52 17.94 15.12
C HIS A 296 5.61 19.18 15.18
N GLY A 297 4.41 19.09 15.77
CA GLY A 297 3.50 20.23 15.92
C GLY A 297 4.14 21.40 16.68
N ALA A 298 4.90 21.09 17.73
CA ALA A 298 5.66 22.09 18.50
C ALA A 298 6.73 22.80 17.66
N ASP A 299 7.44 22.08 16.77
CA ASP A 299 8.45 22.65 15.86
C ASP A 299 7.83 23.63 14.83
N MET A 300 6.51 23.55 14.65
CA MET A 300 5.75 24.36 13.71
C MET A 300 4.90 25.46 14.38
N ASP A 301 4.96 25.59 15.70
CA ASP A 301 4.13 26.50 16.50
C ASP A 301 2.62 26.21 16.35
N ILE A 302 2.25 24.93 16.16
CA ILE A 302 0.85 24.50 15.97
C ILE A 302 0.33 23.91 17.29
N ASP A 303 -0.82 24.40 17.74
CA ASP A 303 -1.57 23.76 18.82
C ASP A 303 -2.16 22.44 18.33
N VAL A 304 -1.62 21.33 18.84
CA VAL A 304 -2.03 19.99 18.47
C VAL A 304 -3.28 19.50 19.22
N SER A 305 -3.72 20.21 20.27
CA SER A 305 -4.84 19.79 21.12
C SER A 305 -6.19 19.76 20.39
N GLN A 306 -6.30 20.50 19.28
CA GLN A 306 -7.46 20.51 18.39
C GLN A 306 -7.53 19.29 17.45
N TYR A 307 -6.50 18.44 17.42
CA TYR A 307 -6.43 17.26 16.56
C TYR A 307 -6.53 15.98 17.38
N ILE A 308 -7.20 14.99 16.81
CA ILE A 308 -7.31 13.67 17.44
C ILE A 308 -6.37 12.70 16.71
N PHE A 309 -5.50 12.08 17.49
CA PHE A 309 -4.52 11.12 17.00
C PHE A 309 -4.98 9.70 17.28
N ASP A 310 -4.85 8.83 16.29
CA ASP A 310 -5.07 7.41 16.48
C ASP A 310 -3.94 6.82 17.33
N THR A 311 -4.30 6.28 18.49
CA THR A 311 -3.38 5.65 19.44
C THR A 311 -3.18 4.17 19.14
N GLU A 312 -3.97 3.57 18.25
CA GLU A 312 -3.94 2.14 17.91
C GLU A 312 -3.44 1.90 16.48
N LYS A 313 -2.20 2.30 16.20
CA LYS A 313 -1.53 1.98 14.93
C LYS A 313 -1.18 0.48 14.88
N GLY A 314 -1.26 -0.10 13.68
CA GLY A 314 -0.77 -1.47 13.44
C GLY A 314 0.75 -1.59 13.61
N ASP A 315 1.33 -2.78 13.43
CA ASP A 315 2.78 -2.97 13.62
C ASP A 315 3.58 -2.18 12.56
N MET A 316 3.18 -2.28 11.29
CA MET A 316 3.78 -1.52 10.19
C MET A 316 2.74 -0.97 9.22
N THR A 317 3.13 0.09 8.51
CA THR A 317 2.40 0.63 7.36
C THR A 317 3.20 0.38 6.09
N LEU A 318 2.61 -0.29 5.11
CA LEU A 318 3.15 -0.47 3.77
C LEU A 318 2.47 0.51 2.82
N SER A 319 3.21 1.49 2.31
CA SER A 319 2.75 2.36 1.22
C SER A 319 3.35 1.88 -0.09
N VAL A 320 2.52 1.77 -1.12
CA VAL A 320 2.94 1.35 -2.47
C VAL A 320 2.61 2.47 -3.43
N GLU A 321 3.60 2.91 -4.19
CA GLU A 321 3.48 3.95 -5.20
C GLU A 321 3.92 3.42 -6.57
N TRP A 322 3.32 3.90 -7.65
CA TRP A 322 3.69 3.50 -9.01
C TRP A 322 3.97 4.72 -9.91
N ASN A 323 4.96 4.57 -10.79
CA ASN A 323 5.38 5.67 -11.64
C ASN A 323 4.32 6.03 -12.70
N ASN A 324 3.81 5.03 -13.42
CA ASN A 324 2.88 5.18 -14.54
C ASN A 324 1.42 4.95 -14.11
N PRO A 325 0.48 5.90 -14.34
CA PRO A 325 -0.91 5.79 -13.87
C PRO A 325 -1.66 4.57 -14.42
N ASN A 326 -1.25 4.08 -15.58
CA ASN A 326 -1.87 2.94 -16.25
C ASN A 326 -1.34 1.59 -15.72
N THR A 327 -0.41 1.59 -14.77
CA THR A 327 0.21 0.36 -14.27
C THR A 327 -0.81 -0.54 -13.59
N GLN A 328 -1.11 -1.67 -14.21
CA GLN A 328 -1.96 -2.70 -13.66
C GLN A 328 -1.13 -3.80 -12.99
N PHE A 329 -1.45 -4.11 -11.74
CA PHE A 329 -0.75 -5.13 -10.96
C PHE A 329 -1.62 -5.67 -9.84
N GLU A 330 -1.20 -6.82 -9.31
CA GLU A 330 -1.81 -7.52 -8.20
C GLU A 330 -0.75 -7.74 -7.12
N LEU A 331 -1.09 -7.37 -5.88
CA LEU A 331 -0.30 -7.66 -4.68
C LEU A 331 -0.97 -8.79 -3.92
N GLN A 332 -0.24 -9.86 -3.65
CA GLN A 332 -0.72 -10.95 -2.79
C GLN A 332 0.00 -10.89 -1.44
N PHE A 333 -0.77 -10.67 -0.39
CA PHE A 333 -0.32 -10.64 1.00
C PHE A 333 -0.59 -12.01 1.61
N VAL A 334 0.47 -12.74 1.95
CA VAL A 334 0.42 -14.02 2.66
C VAL A 334 0.77 -13.76 4.12
N GLY A 335 -0.16 -14.04 5.02
CA GLY A 335 0.04 -13.86 6.46
C GLY A 335 0.77 -15.04 7.13
N PRO A 336 1.04 -14.94 8.44
CA PRO A 336 1.79 -15.96 9.20
C PRO A 336 1.16 -17.37 9.15
N GLU A 337 -0.16 -17.44 9.07
CA GLU A 337 -0.92 -18.70 9.00
C GLU A 337 -1.06 -19.23 7.56
N GLN A 338 -0.27 -18.71 6.61
CA GLN A 338 -0.30 -19.03 5.17
C GLN A 338 -1.60 -18.68 4.44
N HIS A 339 -2.56 -18.06 5.11
CA HIS A 339 -3.70 -17.47 4.42
C HIS A 339 -3.27 -16.25 3.63
N TYR A 340 -3.71 -16.18 2.37
CA TYR A 340 -3.39 -15.05 1.50
C TYR A 340 -4.62 -14.23 1.10
N TYR A 341 -4.37 -12.97 0.72
CA TYR A 341 -5.34 -12.11 0.06
C TYR A 341 -4.66 -11.35 -1.07
N ASN A 342 -5.42 -11.10 -2.15
CA ASN A 342 -4.93 -10.36 -3.32
C ASN A 342 -5.61 -8.98 -3.40
N TRP A 343 -4.79 -7.94 -3.49
CA TRP A 343 -5.19 -6.58 -3.83
C TRP A 343 -4.87 -6.28 -5.29
N ASN A 344 -5.82 -5.72 -6.02
CA ASN A 344 -5.64 -5.42 -7.44
C ASN A 344 -5.66 -3.91 -7.68
N ASN A 345 -4.61 -3.42 -8.32
CA ASN A 345 -4.66 -2.18 -9.08
C ASN A 345 -4.97 -2.54 -10.54
N ALA A 346 -6.20 -2.94 -10.84
CA ALA A 346 -6.57 -3.46 -12.16
C ALA A 346 -7.77 -2.73 -12.78
N VAL A 347 -8.03 -1.49 -12.34
CA VAL A 347 -9.21 -0.76 -12.82
C VAL A 347 -9.04 -0.41 -14.30
N ASP A 348 -9.95 -0.93 -15.12
CA ASP A 348 -10.06 -0.58 -16.54
C ASP A 348 -10.45 0.91 -16.63
N ILE A 349 -9.62 1.73 -17.27
CA ILE A 349 -9.74 3.21 -17.29
C ILE A 349 -10.83 3.64 -18.30
N SER A 350 -11.95 2.91 -18.36
CA SER A 350 -13.11 3.28 -19.17
C SER A 350 -14.03 4.30 -18.47
N ASN A 351 -13.85 4.50 -17.15
CA ASN A 351 -14.59 5.49 -16.38
C ASN A 351 -13.73 6.70 -16.01
N ALA A 352 -14.02 7.83 -16.65
CA ALA A 352 -13.35 9.13 -16.49
C ALA A 352 -13.30 9.69 -15.05
N GLN A 353 -14.01 9.10 -14.08
CA GLN A 353 -14.02 9.53 -12.68
C GLN A 353 -12.78 9.13 -11.87
N LEU A 354 -11.97 8.17 -12.34
CA LEU A 354 -10.75 7.71 -11.66
C LEU A 354 -9.45 8.34 -12.19
N LEU A 355 -9.54 9.26 -13.15
CA LEU A 355 -8.43 10.11 -13.62
C LEU A 355 -7.94 11.12 -12.55
N LYS A 356 -8.39 11.01 -11.30
CA LYS A 356 -8.00 11.85 -10.16
C LYS A 356 -6.67 11.45 -9.49
N GLY A 357 -5.77 10.75 -10.19
CA GLY A 357 -4.35 10.74 -9.81
C GLY A 357 -3.98 10.06 -8.50
N ASN A 358 -4.64 8.95 -8.15
CA ASN A 358 -4.15 8.07 -7.09
C ASN A 358 -3.03 7.20 -7.67
N PHE A 359 -1.79 7.58 -7.38
CA PHE A 359 -0.58 6.82 -7.76
C PHE A 359 -0.07 5.95 -6.62
N SER A 360 -0.86 5.82 -5.57
CA SER A 360 -0.44 5.18 -4.34
C SER A 360 -1.60 4.63 -3.54
N ASN A 361 -1.29 3.61 -2.75
CA ASN A 361 -2.18 3.07 -1.74
C ASN A 361 -1.37 2.60 -0.53
N SER A 362 -2.01 2.51 0.64
CA SER A 362 -1.38 2.03 1.87
C SER A 362 -2.13 0.87 2.49
N PHE A 363 -1.38 0.02 3.20
CA PHE A 363 -1.85 -1.18 3.84
C PHE A 363 -1.26 -1.27 5.24
N THR A 364 -2.08 -1.66 6.21
CA THR A 364 -1.61 -1.95 7.57
C THR A 364 -1.20 -3.42 7.67
N ILE A 365 0.02 -3.65 8.17
CA ILE A 365 0.53 -4.96 8.57
C ILE A 365 0.39 -5.07 10.09
N ASP A 366 -0.34 -6.08 10.52
CA ASP A 366 -0.61 -6.37 11.93
C ASP A 366 -0.13 -7.78 12.28
N ASP A 367 -0.08 -8.05 13.58
CA ASP A 367 0.22 -9.38 14.12
C ASP A 367 1.61 -9.88 13.65
N LEU A 368 2.57 -8.97 13.44
CA LEU A 368 3.92 -9.34 12.99
C LEU A 368 4.64 -10.24 14.01
N SER A 369 4.28 -10.10 15.29
CA SER A 369 4.73 -11.00 16.37
C SER A 369 4.31 -12.47 16.18
N LYS A 370 3.31 -12.75 15.34
CA LYS A 370 2.82 -14.11 15.07
C LYS A 370 3.57 -14.80 13.93
N GLY A 371 4.37 -14.06 13.17
CA GLY A 371 5.24 -14.63 12.15
C GLY A 371 5.43 -13.73 10.94
N GLN A 372 6.01 -14.31 9.90
CA GLN A 372 6.39 -13.62 8.68
C GLN A 372 5.17 -13.28 7.81
N TRP A 373 5.16 -12.08 7.26
CA TRP A 373 4.32 -11.70 6.13
C TRP A 373 5.13 -11.83 4.83
N LEU A 374 4.54 -12.41 3.80
CA LEU A 374 5.10 -12.46 2.45
C LEU A 374 4.24 -11.62 1.51
N ILE A 375 4.90 -10.82 0.68
CA ILE A 375 4.27 -9.99 -0.35
C ILE A 375 4.76 -10.51 -1.71
N ASN A 376 3.83 -11.05 -2.48
CA ASN A 376 4.05 -11.41 -3.88
C ASN A 376 3.44 -10.34 -4.78
N ILE A 377 3.97 -10.22 -6.00
CA ILE A 377 3.52 -9.25 -6.99
C ILE A 377 3.32 -9.90 -8.35
N LYS A 378 2.22 -9.56 -9.02
CA LYS A 378 1.95 -9.95 -10.40
C LYS A 378 1.67 -8.73 -11.25
N TYR A 379 2.47 -8.56 -12.30
CA TYR A 379 2.29 -7.47 -13.25
C TYR A 379 1.28 -7.84 -14.33
N LEU A 380 0.34 -6.95 -14.63
CA LEU A 380 -0.72 -7.18 -15.63
C LEU A 380 -0.48 -6.34 -16.90
N GLY A 381 0.22 -5.21 -16.79
CA GLY A 381 0.56 -4.35 -17.93
C GLY A 381 0.46 -2.87 -17.58
N ASN A 382 0.71 -1.99 -18.54
CA ASN A 382 0.55 -0.54 -18.38
C ASN A 382 0.13 0.18 -19.68
N TYR A 383 -0.33 -0.58 -20.68
CA TYR A 383 -0.60 -0.13 -22.06
C TYR A 383 0.60 0.53 -22.79
N GLU A 384 1.80 0.45 -22.24
CA GLU A 384 3.04 0.96 -22.83
C GLU A 384 4.06 -0.16 -23.06
N ASN A 385 5.07 0.13 -23.88
CA ASN A 385 6.21 -0.77 -24.14
C ASN A 385 7.41 -0.48 -23.21
N THR A 386 7.15 0.22 -22.10
CA THR A 386 8.14 0.55 -21.06
C THR A 386 7.79 -0.19 -19.77
N PRO A 387 8.78 -0.59 -18.96
CA PRO A 387 8.54 -1.21 -17.67
C PRO A 387 7.87 -0.22 -16.70
N SER A 388 7.04 -0.75 -15.80
CA SER A 388 6.52 0.01 -14.66
C SER A 388 7.44 -0.16 -13.45
N TYR A 389 7.54 0.89 -12.64
CA TYR A 389 8.28 0.86 -11.38
C TYR A 389 7.32 1.08 -10.23
N LEU A 390 7.45 0.25 -9.20
CA LEU A 390 6.76 0.42 -7.94
C LEU A 390 7.78 0.74 -6.85
N LYS A 391 7.43 1.67 -5.97
CA LYS A 391 8.14 1.98 -4.74
C LYS A 391 7.30 1.51 -3.56
N PHE A 392 7.91 0.73 -2.69
CA PHE A 392 7.35 0.27 -1.43
C PHE A 392 8.05 0.99 -0.30
N THR A 393 7.28 1.72 0.51
CA THR A 393 7.76 2.35 1.74
C THR A 393 7.15 1.61 2.92
N ILE A 394 7.99 0.93 3.69
CA ILE A 394 7.62 0.19 4.89
C ILE A 394 7.97 1.05 6.10
N LYS A 395 6.96 1.54 6.80
CA LYS A 395 7.11 2.33 8.02
C LYS A 395 6.83 1.46 9.24
N ASP A 396 7.78 1.37 10.15
CA ASP A 396 7.52 0.91 11.51
C ASP A 396 6.72 1.98 12.24
N ASN A 397 5.50 1.64 12.67
CA ASN A 397 4.59 2.62 13.27
C ASN A 397 4.97 3.00 14.71
N LYS A 398 5.87 2.25 15.36
CA LYS A 398 6.39 2.57 16.70
C LYS A 398 7.56 3.52 16.63
N THR A 399 8.52 3.26 15.74
CA THR A 399 9.75 4.06 15.63
C THR A 399 9.67 5.17 14.59
N GLY A 400 8.71 5.10 13.67
CA GLY A 400 8.63 5.95 12.49
C GLY A 400 9.68 5.65 11.42
N LYS A 401 10.54 4.65 11.63
CA LYS A 401 11.61 4.28 10.70
C LYS A 401 11.02 3.75 9.40
N GLU A 402 11.52 4.26 8.29
CA GLU A 402 11.12 3.82 6.96
C GLU A 402 12.21 2.97 6.29
N THR A 403 11.79 1.91 5.61
CA THR A 403 12.60 1.15 4.65
C THR A 403 11.96 1.25 3.29
N ILE A 404 12.75 1.61 2.27
CA ILE A 404 12.27 1.78 0.90
C ILE A 404 12.81 0.65 0.04
N LYS A 405 11.95 0.09 -0.81
CA LYS A 405 12.29 -0.92 -1.81
C LYS A 405 11.64 -0.59 -3.14
N THR A 406 12.38 -0.70 -4.22
CA THR A 406 11.84 -0.51 -5.57
C THR A 406 11.83 -1.81 -6.36
N VAL A 407 10.87 -1.94 -7.27
CA VAL A 407 10.79 -3.08 -8.18
C VAL A 407 10.42 -2.64 -9.58
N LYS A 408 11.14 -3.18 -10.56
CA LYS A 408 10.87 -3.03 -11.99
C LYS A 408 9.99 -4.17 -12.45
N LEU A 409 8.83 -3.85 -13.01
CA LEU A 409 7.87 -4.80 -13.56
C LEU A 409 7.91 -4.79 -15.08
N TYR A 410 8.05 -5.97 -15.67
CA TYR A 410 8.14 -6.13 -17.13
C TYR A 410 7.42 -7.40 -17.61
N THR A 411 7.71 -8.54 -17.01
CA THR A 411 7.07 -9.81 -17.38
C THR A 411 5.66 -9.89 -16.79
N ARG A 412 4.67 -10.11 -17.67
CA ARG A 412 3.25 -10.12 -17.29
C ARG A 412 2.80 -11.49 -16.82
N ASN A 413 1.75 -11.50 -16.00
CA ASN A 413 0.97 -12.67 -15.60
C ASN A 413 1.74 -13.74 -14.79
N ILE A 414 2.82 -13.37 -14.12
CA ILE A 414 3.59 -14.23 -13.22
C ILE A 414 3.59 -13.61 -11.83
N PHE A 415 3.32 -14.41 -10.80
CA PHE A 415 3.54 -14.01 -9.41
C PHE A 415 5.02 -14.14 -9.07
N TYR A 416 5.63 -13.01 -8.76
CA TYR A 416 6.98 -12.94 -8.21
C TYR A 416 6.92 -12.80 -6.70
N LYS A 417 7.74 -13.58 -5.99
CA LYS A 417 8.04 -13.39 -4.59
C LYS A 417 8.86 -12.11 -4.47
N PHE A 418 8.29 -11.05 -3.92
CA PHE A 418 8.95 -9.74 -3.91
C PHE A 418 9.65 -9.45 -2.59
N MET A 419 8.93 -9.55 -1.48
CA MET A 419 9.52 -9.27 -0.19
C MET A 419 8.83 -10.01 0.94
N SER A 420 9.53 -10.11 2.06
CA SER A 420 8.97 -10.58 3.31
C SER A 420 9.32 -9.67 4.47
N ILE A 421 8.42 -9.63 5.44
CA ILE A 421 8.52 -8.83 6.65
C ILE A 421 8.42 -9.81 7.82
N SER A 422 9.47 -9.91 8.62
CA SER A 422 9.58 -10.84 9.75
C SER A 422 9.83 -10.09 11.06
N PRO A 423 9.38 -10.59 12.21
CA PRO A 423 9.77 -10.04 13.51
C PRO A 423 11.29 -10.26 13.77
N PRO A 424 11.98 -9.37 14.50
CA PRO A 424 11.54 -8.09 15.05
C PRO A 424 11.80 -6.93 14.07
N ASP A 425 11.18 -6.93 12.90
CA ASP A 425 11.29 -5.91 11.84
C ASP A 425 12.41 -6.15 10.80
N GLN A 426 12.69 -7.42 10.50
CA GLN A 426 13.54 -7.82 9.38
C GLN A 426 12.77 -7.77 8.07
N ILE A 427 13.20 -6.88 7.17
CA ILE A 427 12.66 -6.75 5.81
C ILE A 427 13.65 -7.34 4.82
N VAL A 428 13.22 -8.37 4.08
CA VAL A 428 14.02 -9.03 3.04
C VAL A 428 13.29 -8.89 1.71
N SER A 429 13.96 -8.29 0.71
CA SER A 429 13.53 -8.27 -0.69
C SER A 429 14.29 -9.35 -1.47
N TYR A 430 13.60 -10.06 -2.37
CA TYR A 430 14.12 -11.22 -3.08
C TYR A 430 14.59 -10.93 -4.51
#